data_AF-A0A1Q8BC89-F1
#
_entry.id   AF-A0A1Q8BC89-F1
#
_cell.length_a   1.000
_cell.length_b   1.000
_cell.length_c   1.000
_cell.angle_alpha   90.00
_cell.angle_beta   90.00
_cell.angle_gamma   90.00
#
_symmetry.space_group_name_H-M   'P 1'
#
loop_
_entity.id
_entity.type
_entity.pdbx_description
1 polymer ?
#
loop_
_entity_poly.entity_id
_entity_poly.type
_entity_poly.pdbx_seq_one_letter_code
_entity_poly.pdbx_strand_id
1 'polypeptide(L)'
;MNRVPWAPLNAGVFLIIFGGLILLSFFNIGVNLFTVFPMIFTVFGVWLVIEAFVFPPANAYAPPRIMVVGWGALIAGLGLLWFVGATAAELLPVALALLLVIVGIGAVGYSFMKASPKSSTTSTS
;
A
#
# COMPACT_ATOMS: atom_id res chain seq x y z
N MET A 1 -0.17 -21.27 13.31
CA MET A 1 -0.19 -19.79 13.35
C MET A 1 -1.63 -19.34 13.51
N ASN A 2 -1.93 -18.51 14.52
CA ASN A 2 -3.26 -17.92 14.66
C ASN A 2 -3.56 -17.06 13.43
N ARG A 3 -4.68 -17.34 12.77
CA ARG A 3 -5.12 -16.63 11.57
C ARG A 3 -5.74 -15.31 12.01
N VAL A 4 -5.04 -14.20 11.76
CA VAL A 4 -5.54 -12.87 12.10
C VAL A 4 -6.67 -12.52 11.12
N PRO A 5 -7.87 -12.12 11.60
CA PRO A 5 -8.98 -11.80 10.72
C PRO A 5 -8.65 -10.52 9.92
N TRP A 6 -8.54 -10.68 8.58
CA TRP A 6 -8.07 -9.63 7.68
C TRP A 6 -8.90 -8.34 7.77
N ALA A 7 -10.24 -8.43 7.68
CA ALA A 7 -11.08 -7.24 7.67
C ALA A 7 -11.05 -6.46 9.00
N PRO A 8 -11.22 -7.09 10.19
CA PRO A 8 -11.04 -6.40 11.47
C PRO A 8 -9.65 -5.77 11.67
N LEU A 9 -8.58 -6.46 11.24
CA LEU A 9 -7.22 -5.92 11.32
C LEU A 9 -7.10 -4.62 10.52
N ASN A 10 -7.49 -4.66 9.25
CA ASN A 10 -7.34 -3.52 8.35
C ASN A 10 -8.28 -2.37 8.71
N ALA A 11 -9.49 -2.66 9.18
CA ALA A 11 -10.38 -1.64 9.73
C ALA A 11 -9.76 -0.96 10.96
N GLY A 12 -9.18 -1.74 11.88
CA GLY A 12 -8.49 -1.21 13.05
C GLY A 12 -7.29 -0.32 12.69
N VAL A 13 -6.43 -0.79 11.78
CA VAL A 13 -5.27 -0.01 11.32
C VAL A 13 -5.71 1.26 10.60
N PHE A 14 -6.73 1.20 9.74
CA PHE A 14 -7.29 2.39 9.11
C PHE A 14 -7.78 3.40 10.14
N LEU A 15 -8.53 2.97 11.16
CA LEU A 15 -9.04 3.86 12.20
C LEU A 15 -7.90 4.48 13.04
N ILE A 16 -6.83 3.73 13.31
CA ILE A 16 -5.64 4.27 13.99
C ILE A 16 -4.97 5.35 13.14
N ILE A 17 -4.76 5.09 11.85
CA ILE A 17 -4.15 6.07 10.92
C ILE A 17 -5.05 7.30 10.80
N PHE A 18 -6.34 7.09 10.54
CA PHE A 18 -7.34 8.13 10.38
C PHE A 18 -7.43 9.01 11.63
N GLY A 19 -7.67 8.39 12.79
CA GLY A 19 -7.78 9.10 14.06
C GLY A 19 -6.48 9.81 14.44
N GLY A 20 -5.34 9.15 14.27
CA GLY A 20 -4.02 9.72 14.58
C GLY A 20 -3.71 10.97 13.75
N LEU A 21 -3.87 10.90 12.42
CA LEU A 21 -3.58 12.03 11.54
C LEU A 21 -4.58 13.19 11.72
N ILE A 22 -5.86 12.89 11.97
CA ILE A 22 -6.85 13.93 12.27
C ILE A 22 -6.54 14.62 13.61
N LEU A 23 -6.17 13.86 14.65
CA LEU A 23 -5.78 14.45 15.93
C LEU A 23 -4.56 15.35 15.79
N LEU A 24 -3.53 14.92 15.05
CA LEU A 24 -2.36 15.75 14.76
C LEU A 24 -2.76 17.07 14.08
N SER A 25 -3.70 17.04 13.15
CA SER A 25 -4.20 18.26 12.52
C SER A 25 -5.03 19.13 13.46
N PHE A 26 -5.86 18.56 14.34
CA PHE A 26 -6.64 19.36 15.30
C PHE A 26 -5.75 20.07 16.33
N PHE A 27 -4.65 19.44 16.74
CA PHE A 27 -3.66 20.06 17.61
C PHE A 27 -2.67 20.98 16.87
N ASN A 28 -2.86 21.21 15.56
CA ASN A 28 -1.95 21.99 14.71
C ASN A 28 -0.49 21.50 14.76
N ILE A 29 -0.30 20.19 14.94
CA ILE A 29 1.03 19.56 14.98
C ILE A 29 1.46 19.26 13.54
N GLY A 30 1.93 20.29 12.83
CA GLY A 30 2.68 20.16 11.58
C GLY A 30 1.88 19.77 10.33
N VAL A 31 0.58 19.51 10.42
CA VAL A 31 -0.27 19.10 9.29
C VAL A 31 -1.65 19.75 9.37
N ASN A 32 -2.17 20.24 8.23
CA ASN A 32 -3.52 20.81 8.16
C ASN A 32 -4.52 19.77 7.62
N LEU A 33 -5.82 20.01 7.82
CA LEU A 33 -6.85 19.03 7.48
C LEU A 33 -6.87 18.69 5.97
N PHE A 34 -6.55 19.67 5.12
CA PHE A 34 -6.46 19.50 3.67
C PHE A 34 -5.36 18.54 3.22
N THR A 35 -4.24 18.49 3.94
CA THR A 35 -3.14 17.56 3.66
C THR A 35 -3.29 16.22 4.39
N VAL A 36 -4.09 16.18 5.47
CA VAL A 36 -4.34 14.95 6.23
C VAL A 36 -5.07 13.88 5.43
N PHE A 37 -6.12 14.24 4.69
CA PHE A 37 -6.86 13.26 3.88
C PHE A 37 -5.98 12.50 2.87
N PRO A 38 -5.20 13.17 2.00
CA PRO A 38 -4.31 12.46 1.10
C PRO A 38 -3.23 11.64 1.82
N MET A 39 -2.72 12.11 2.97
CA MET A 39 -1.81 11.31 3.79
C MET A 39 -2.45 10.04 4.37
N ILE A 40 -3.71 10.09 4.81
CA ILE A 40 -4.42 8.90 5.31
C ILE A 40 -4.44 7.81 4.24
N PHE A 41 -4.81 8.16 3.00
CA PHE A 41 -4.79 7.22 1.89
C PHE A 41 -3.37 6.75 1.57
N THR A 42 -2.39 7.66 1.56
CA THR A 42 -0.99 7.30 1.30
C THR A 42 -0.48 6.26 2.30
N VAL A 43 -0.63 6.52 3.60
CA VAL A 43 -0.13 5.67 4.67
C VAL A 43 -0.90 4.35 4.73
N PHE A 44 -2.22 4.38 4.57
CA PHE A 44 -3.03 3.16 4.56
C PHE A 44 -2.75 2.28 3.33
N GLY A 45 -2.56 2.88 2.16
CA GLY A 45 -2.15 2.15 0.96
C GLY A 45 -0.79 1.45 1.15
N VAL A 46 0.18 2.14 1.75
CA VAL A 46 1.49 1.55 2.10
C VAL A 46 1.33 0.40 3.10
N TRP A 47 0.46 0.56 4.11
CA TRP A 47 0.14 -0.52 5.05
C TRP A 47 -0.37 -1.77 4.33
N LEU A 48 -1.32 -1.66 3.39
CA LEU A 48 -1.84 -2.80 2.64
C LEU A 48 -0.73 -3.52 1.84
N VAL A 49 0.21 -2.76 1.26
CA VAL A 49 1.36 -3.35 0.57
C VAL A 49 2.22 -4.15 1.54
N ILE A 50 2.56 -3.59 2.71
CA ILE A 50 3.37 -4.25 3.74
C ILE A 50 2.66 -5.49 4.28
N GLU A 51 1.37 -5.37 4.61
CA GLU A 51 0.54 -6.44 5.15
C GLU A 51 0.59 -7.68 4.26
N ALA A 52 0.51 -7.49 2.94
CA ALA A 52 0.48 -8.57 1.96
C ALA A 52 1.73 -9.46 1.99
N PHE A 53 2.87 -8.96 2.49
CA PHE A 53 4.12 -9.72 2.65
C PHE A 53 4.35 -10.22 4.08
N VAL A 54 3.83 -9.53 5.09
CA VAL A 54 4.06 -9.85 6.51
C VAL A 54 3.06 -10.90 7.02
N PHE A 55 1.78 -10.80 6.64
CA PHE A 55 0.73 -11.67 7.17
C PHE A 55 0.30 -12.71 6.13
N PRO A 56 0.39 -14.01 6.45
CA PRO A 56 -0.13 -15.04 5.57
C PRO A 56 -1.68 -14.99 5.52
N PRO A 57 -2.30 -15.31 4.38
CA PRO A 57 -3.74 -15.24 4.22
C PRO A 57 -4.47 -16.10 5.25
N ALA A 58 -5.45 -15.50 5.91
CA ALA A 58 -6.14 -16.11 7.05
C ALA A 58 -7.01 -17.32 6.67
N ASN A 59 -7.61 -17.35 5.48
CA ASN A 59 -8.47 -18.44 4.99
C ASN A 59 -8.65 -18.36 3.46
N ALA A 60 -9.43 -19.28 2.89
CA ALA A 60 -9.74 -19.31 1.45
C ALA A 60 -10.49 -18.07 0.93
N TYR A 61 -11.06 -17.28 1.84
CA TYR A 61 -11.76 -16.02 1.53
C TYR A 61 -10.86 -14.79 1.68
N ALA A 62 -9.62 -14.95 2.13
CA ALA A 62 -8.68 -13.85 2.21
C ALA A 62 -8.32 -13.37 0.80
N PRO A 63 -8.27 -12.05 0.57
CA PRO A 63 -7.94 -11.50 -0.74
C PRO A 63 -6.57 -12.03 -1.21
N PRO A 64 -6.41 -12.38 -2.51
CA PRO A 64 -5.13 -12.81 -3.05
C PRO A 64 -4.06 -11.74 -2.81
N ARG A 65 -2.85 -12.16 -2.43
CA ARG A 65 -1.72 -11.24 -2.15
C ARG A 65 -1.55 -10.17 -3.23
N ILE A 66 -1.55 -10.57 -4.51
CA ILE A 66 -1.36 -9.65 -5.62
C ILE A 66 -2.47 -8.59 -5.71
N MET A 67 -3.69 -8.94 -5.31
CA MET A 67 -4.82 -8.03 -5.28
C MET A 67 -4.63 -7.01 -4.16
N VAL A 68 -4.22 -7.44 -2.96
CA VAL A 68 -3.93 -6.53 -1.82
C VAL A 68 -2.79 -5.57 -2.16
N VAL A 69 -1.70 -6.08 -2.75
CA VAL A 69 -0.57 -5.25 -3.20
C VAL A 69 -1.02 -4.24 -4.25
N GLY A 70 -1.79 -4.66 -5.26
CA GLY A 70 -2.29 -3.79 -6.32
C GLY A 70 -3.18 -2.67 -5.79
N TRP A 71 -4.15 -2.99 -4.94
CA TRP A 71 -5.01 -1.99 -4.32
C TRP A 71 -4.25 -1.07 -3.35
N GLY A 72 -3.36 -1.63 -2.54
CA GLY A 72 -2.50 -0.85 -1.64
C GLY A 72 -1.65 0.16 -2.40
N ALA A 73 -0.99 -0.28 -3.48
CA ALA A 73 -0.17 0.57 -4.34
C ALA A 73 -1.01 1.66 -5.04
N LEU A 74 -2.22 1.32 -5.51
CA LEU A 74 -3.13 2.29 -6.12
C LEU A 74 -3.58 3.36 -5.13
N ILE A 75 -4.04 2.94 -3.95
CA ILE A 75 -4.49 3.85 -2.88
C ILE A 75 -3.33 4.74 -2.43
N ALA A 76 -2.14 4.17 -2.27
CA ALA A 76 -0.94 4.91 -1.89
C ALA A 76 -0.55 5.94 -2.97
N GLY A 77 -0.53 5.53 -4.23
CA GLY A 77 -0.18 6.39 -5.37
C GLY A 77 -1.17 7.52 -5.57
N LEU A 78 -2.48 7.25 -5.50
CA LEU A 78 -3.52 8.28 -5.58
C LEU A 78 -3.48 9.24 -4.39
N GLY A 79 -3.27 8.72 -3.18
CA GLY A 79 -3.05 9.54 -1.99
C GLY A 79 -1.85 10.46 -2.15
N LEU A 80 -0.74 9.95 -2.67
CA LEU A 80 0.48 10.73 -2.90
C LEU A 80 0.28 11.80 -3.98
N LEU A 81 -0.35 11.46 -5.10
CA LEU A 81 -0.67 12.43 -6.15
C LEU A 81 -1.60 13.52 -5.63
N TRP A 82 -2.60 13.16 -4.83
CA TRP A 82 -3.47 14.14 -4.19
C TRP A 82 -2.69 15.01 -3.20
N PHE A 83 -1.79 14.44 -2.40
CA PHE A 83 -0.93 15.20 -1.49
C PHE A 83 -0.08 16.23 -2.24
N VAL A 84 0.59 15.79 -3.31
CA VAL A 84 1.40 16.67 -4.17
C VAL A 84 0.52 17.73 -4.81
N GLY A 85 -0.65 17.36 -5.36
CA GLY A 85 -1.58 18.32 -5.94
C GLY A 85 -2.07 19.37 -4.95
N ALA A 86 -2.21 19.01 -3.67
CA ALA A 86 -2.65 19.91 -2.61
C ALA A 86 -1.53 20.81 -2.05
N THR A 87 -0.26 20.44 -2.23
CA THR A 87 0.89 21.12 -1.58
C THR A 87 1.86 21.76 -2.56
N ALA A 88 2.03 21.19 -3.75
CA ALA A 88 2.96 21.60 -4.79
C ALA A 88 2.44 21.11 -6.16
N ALA A 89 1.34 21.71 -6.63
CA ALA A 89 0.62 21.28 -7.82
C ALA A 89 1.50 21.26 -9.09
N GLU A 90 2.49 22.15 -9.16
CA GLU A 90 3.49 22.23 -10.22
C GLU A 90 4.38 20.98 -10.32
N LEU A 91 4.54 20.22 -9.23
CA LEU A 91 5.31 18.99 -9.19
C LEU A 91 4.47 17.75 -9.57
N LEU A 92 3.17 17.90 -9.75
CA LEU A 92 2.27 16.77 -10.03
C LEU A 92 2.68 15.95 -11.28
N PRO A 93 3.10 16.56 -12.40
CA PRO A 93 3.58 15.80 -13.56
C PRO A 93 4.83 14.97 -13.24
N VAL A 94 5.74 15.52 -12.43
CA VAL A 94 6.97 14.84 -12.01
C VAL A 94 6.65 13.68 -11.08
N ALA A 95 5.76 13.89 -10.10
CA ALA A 95 5.31 12.85 -9.19
C ALA A 95 4.62 11.69 -9.93
N LEU A 96 3.77 12.00 -10.92
CA LEU A 96 3.13 10.99 -11.77
C LEU A 96 4.16 10.21 -12.58
N ALA A 97 5.12 10.90 -13.21
CA ALA A 97 6.18 10.26 -13.98
C ALA A 97 7.01 9.29 -13.11
N LEU A 98 7.38 9.71 -11.89
CA LEU A 98 8.10 8.87 -10.94
C LEU A 98 7.30 7.63 -10.53
N LEU A 99 6.00 7.79 -10.24
CA LEU A 99 5.13 6.66 -9.92
C LEU A 99 5.03 5.66 -11.07
N LEU A 100 4.90 6.13 -12.31
CA LEU A 100 4.86 5.27 -13.49
C LEU A 100 6.18 4.51 -13.68
N VAL A 101 7.33 5.17 -13.47
CA VAL A 101 8.64 4.51 -13.52
C VAL A 101 8.76 3.43 -12.44
N ILE A 102 8.37 3.73 -11.20
CA ILE A 102 8.40 2.76 -10.09
C ILE A 102 7.50 1.55 -10.39
N VAL A 103 6.28 1.78 -10.86
CA VAL A 103 5.34 0.72 -11.25
C VAL A 103 5.92 -0.12 -12.40
N GLY A 104 6.54 0.53 -13.40
CA GLY A 104 7.21 -0.15 -14.50
C GLY A 104 8.34 -1.06 -14.04
N ILE A 105 9.22 -0.57 -13.15
CA ILE A 105 10.29 -1.38 -12.55
C ILE A 105 9.72 -2.57 -11.78
N GLY A 106 8.67 -2.34 -10.99
CA GLY A 106 7.97 -3.40 -10.25
C GLY A 106 7.39 -4.49 -11.17
N ALA A 107 6.76 -4.09 -12.29
CA ALA A 107 6.19 -5.01 -13.27
C ALA A 107 7.28 -5.84 -13.99
N VAL A 108 8.43 -5.22 -14.31
CA VAL A 108 9.59 -5.91 -14.87
C VAL A 108 10.14 -6.93 -13.87
N GLY A 109 10.37 -6.53 -12.61
CA GLY A 109 10.84 -7.43 -11.56
C GLY A 109 9.90 -8.61 -11.33
N TYR A 110 8.59 -8.35 -11.28
CA TYR A 110 7.58 -9.41 -11.15
C TYR A 110 7.61 -10.40 -12.33
N SER A 111 7.76 -9.90 -13.55
CA SER A 111 7.85 -10.72 -14.76
C SER A 111 9.04 -11.69 -14.69
N PHE A 112 10.22 -11.21 -14.26
CA PHE A 112 11.39 -12.07 -14.08
C PHE A 112 11.20 -13.11 -12.97
N MET A 113 10.60 -12.74 -11.83
CA MET A 113 10.31 -13.69 -10.75
C MET A 113 9.37 -14.82 -11.19
N LYS A 114 8.42 -14.52 -12.10
CA LYS A 114 7.48 -15.50 -12.65
C LYS A 114 8.09 -16.36 -13.75
N ALA A 115 9.07 -15.82 -14.50
CA ALA A 115 9.73 -16.53 -15.59
C ALA A 115 10.78 -17.54 -15.11
N SER A 116 11.31 -17.40 -13.89
CA SER A 116 12.29 -18.34 -13.33
C SER A 116 11.70 -19.76 -13.20
N PRO A 117 12.35 -20.80 -13.76
CA PRO A 117 11.90 -22.18 -13.62
C PRO A 117 11.86 -22.55 -12.13
N LYS A 118 10.76 -23.14 -11.66
CA LYS A 118 10.77 -23.82 -10.36
C LYS A 118 11.80 -24.93 -10.43
N SER A 119 12.87 -24.83 -9.64
CA SER A 119 13.76 -25.95 -9.35
C SER A 119 12.89 -27.15 -8.97
N SER A 120 12.87 -28.18 -9.83
CA SER A 120 12.20 -29.44 -9.52
C SER A 120 12.87 -30.02 -8.29
N THR A 121 12.15 -30.09 -7.18
CA THR A 121 12.55 -30.90 -6.04
C THR A 121 12.50 -32.35 -6.52
N THR A 122 13.65 -32.89 -6.94
CA THR A 122 13.80 -34.31 -7.22
C THR A 122 13.45 -35.07 -5.94
N SER A 123 12.33 -35.78 -5.98
CA SER A 123 11.99 -36.77 -4.96
C SER A 123 13.00 -37.90 -5.04
N THR A 124 13.91 -37.98 -4.07
CA THR A 124 14.59 -39.24 -3.79
C THR A 124 13.76 -40.00 -2.76
N SER A 125 13.23 -41.12 -3.26
CA SER A 125 12.56 -42.24 -2.61
C SER A 125 13.20 -42.70 -1.32
#